data_AF-A0A961HMY0-F1
#
_entry.id   AF-A0A961HMY0-F1
#
_cell.length_a   1.000
_cell.length_b   1.000
_cell.length_c   1.000
_cell.angle_alpha   90.00
_cell.angle_beta   90.00
_cell.angle_gamma   90.00
#
_symmetry.space_group_name_H-M   'P 1'
#
loop_
_entity.id
_entity.type
_entity.pdbx_description
1 polymer ?
#
loop_
_entity_poly.entity_id
_entity_poly.type
_entity_poly.pdbx_seq_one_letter_code
_entity_poly.pdbx_strand_id
1 'polypeptide(L)'
;MSYSAPATIAVVGTSYVGLSLAMLLARHNTVRAHDIDEHKIAMLRAGSSPISDPDIERFLAEEDLDITYTTSPEEAYAGAEYVIIATPTNYDEVTNYFDTRSVESVIKDVAHTNPDAVMIVKSTIPVGFTLGIRERLDTDNVIFSPEFLREGRALHD
;
A
#
# COMPACT_ATOMS: atom_id res chain seq x y z
N MET A 1 10.45 -10.12 -26.71
CA MET A 1 10.23 -9.29 -25.51
C MET A 1 10.07 -10.24 -24.35
N SER A 2 11.06 -10.39 -23.46
CA SER A 2 10.87 -11.21 -22.27
C SER A 2 9.99 -10.43 -21.31
N TYR A 3 8.77 -10.91 -21.08
CA TYR A 3 8.02 -10.42 -19.94
C TYR A 3 8.81 -10.77 -18.67
N SER A 4 9.02 -9.78 -17.81
CA SER A 4 9.52 -10.05 -16.45
C SER A 4 8.56 -11.01 -15.76
N ALA A 5 9.06 -11.90 -14.92
CA ALA A 5 8.20 -12.71 -14.07
C ALA A 5 7.27 -11.80 -13.25
N PRO A 6 6.03 -12.24 -12.94
CA PRO A 6 5.14 -11.50 -12.06
C PRO A 6 5.84 -11.23 -10.72
N ALA A 7 5.81 -9.97 -10.27
CA ALA A 7 6.44 -9.59 -9.02
C ALA A 7 5.55 -9.95 -7.82
N THR A 8 6.15 -10.14 -6.65
CA THR A 8 5.38 -10.18 -5.38
C THR A 8 5.34 -8.78 -4.77
N ILE A 9 4.13 -8.23 -4.57
CA ILE A 9 3.93 -6.86 -4.11
C ILE A 9 3.07 -6.86 -2.86
N ALA A 10 3.58 -6.27 -1.78
CA ALA A 10 2.78 -5.96 -0.61
C ALA A 10 2.16 -4.57 -0.74
N VAL A 11 0.90 -4.40 -0.35
CA VAL A 11 0.25 -3.08 -0.27
C VAL A 11 -0.30 -2.89 1.13
N VAL A 12 0.16 -1.84 1.83
CA VAL A 12 -0.17 -1.58 3.24
C VAL A 12 -1.14 -0.41 3.36
N GLY A 13 -2.30 -0.70 3.91
CA GLY A 13 -3.48 0.17 3.91
C GLY A 13 -4.43 -0.18 2.77
N THR A 14 -5.71 -0.39 3.10
CA THR A 14 -6.77 -0.76 2.15
C THR A 14 -7.84 0.33 2.03
N SER A 15 -7.41 1.60 2.09
CA SER A 15 -8.25 2.76 1.73
C SER A 15 -8.32 2.93 0.20
N TYR A 16 -8.88 4.04 -0.28
CA TYR A 16 -8.95 4.36 -1.72
C TYR A 16 -7.62 4.19 -2.45
N VAL A 17 -6.52 4.73 -1.90
CA VAL A 17 -5.19 4.67 -2.55
C VAL A 17 -4.64 3.25 -2.58
N GLY A 18 -4.64 2.57 -1.44
CA GLY A 18 -4.02 1.26 -1.33
C GLY A 18 -4.83 0.19 -2.05
N LEU A 19 -6.16 0.18 -1.89
CA LEU A 19 -7.00 -0.83 -2.51
C LEU A 19 -7.04 -0.69 -4.04
N SER A 20 -7.06 0.54 -4.58
CA SER A 20 -7.02 0.74 -6.03
C SER A 20 -5.70 0.23 -6.63
N LEU A 21 -4.56 0.56 -6.03
CA LEU A 21 -3.26 0.08 -6.48
C LEU A 21 -3.11 -1.43 -6.34
N ALA A 22 -3.60 -2.01 -5.24
CA ALA A 22 -3.58 -3.45 -5.03
C ALA A 22 -4.33 -4.18 -6.14
N MET A 23 -5.55 -3.73 -6.46
CA MET A 23 -6.37 -4.31 -7.53
C MET A 23 -5.78 -4.11 -8.92
N LEU A 24 -5.25 -2.92 -9.20
CA LEU A 24 -4.60 -2.61 -10.47
C LEU A 24 -3.40 -3.53 -10.72
N LEU A 25 -2.54 -3.70 -9.71
CA LEU A 25 -1.31 -4.48 -9.81
C LEU A 25 -1.57 -5.99 -9.83
N ALA A 26 -2.62 -6.46 -9.14
CA ALA A 26 -3.00 -7.87 -9.05
C ALA A 26 -3.45 -8.49 -10.38
N ARG A 27 -3.68 -7.67 -11.42
CA ARG A 27 -3.97 -8.16 -12.76
C ARG A 27 -2.80 -8.89 -13.42
N HIS A 28 -1.57 -8.56 -12.99
CA HIS A 28 -0.33 -9.04 -13.62
C HIS A 28 0.77 -9.43 -12.63
N ASN A 29 0.50 -9.34 -11.31
CA ASN A 29 1.45 -9.60 -10.23
C ASN A 29 0.73 -10.30 -9.08
N THR A 30 1.49 -10.94 -8.19
CA THR A 30 0.96 -11.50 -6.95
C THR A 30 0.93 -10.40 -5.89
N VAL A 31 -0.26 -10.03 -5.43
CA VAL A 31 -0.45 -8.92 -4.48
C VAL A 31 -0.89 -9.43 -3.11
N ARG A 32 -0.31 -8.87 -2.05
CA ARG A 32 -0.75 -9.07 -0.66
C ARG A 32 -1.18 -7.74 -0.06
N ALA A 33 -2.48 -7.54 0.05
CA ALA A 33 -3.07 -6.34 0.62
C ALA A 33 -3.23 -6.51 2.14
N HIS A 34 -2.50 -5.70 2.89
CA HIS A 34 -2.47 -5.70 4.35
C HIS A 34 -3.21 -4.51 4.93
N ASP A 35 -4.07 -4.75 5.92
CA ASP A 35 -4.65 -3.74 6.79
C ASP A 35 -4.69 -4.24 8.24
N ILE A 36 -4.59 -3.31 9.19
CA ILE A 36 -4.74 -3.61 10.62
C ILE A 36 -6.21 -3.78 11.01
N ASP A 37 -7.13 -3.24 10.19
CA ASP A 37 -8.56 -3.32 10.41
C ASP A 37 -9.10 -4.69 9.96
N GLU A 38 -9.33 -5.58 10.93
CA GLU A 38 -9.87 -6.92 10.69
C GLU A 38 -11.23 -6.89 9.98
N HIS A 39 -12.04 -5.85 10.19
CA HIS A 39 -13.35 -5.74 9.56
C HIS A 39 -13.20 -5.50 8.05
N LYS A 40 -12.30 -4.60 7.64
CA LYS A 40 -12.02 -4.37 6.21
C LYS A 40 -11.50 -5.63 5.53
N ILE A 41 -10.56 -6.33 6.17
CA ILE A 41 -10.01 -7.57 5.62
C ILE A 41 -11.09 -8.66 5.52
N ALA A 42 -11.98 -8.77 6.51
CA ALA A 42 -13.10 -9.71 6.45
C ALA A 42 -14.07 -9.40 5.29
N MET A 43 -14.40 -8.12 5.07
CA MET A 43 -15.23 -7.69 3.94
C MET A 43 -14.57 -8.06 2.60
N LEU A 44 -13.29 -7.72 2.43
CA LEU A 44 -12.55 -7.99 1.19
C LEU A 44 -12.44 -9.49 0.89
N ARG A 45 -12.18 -10.32 1.90
CA ARG A 45 -12.19 -11.78 1.78
C ARG A 45 -13.57 -12.34 1.42
N ALA A 46 -14.64 -11.62 1.75
CA ALA A 46 -16.01 -11.95 1.38
C ALA A 46 -16.44 -11.34 0.03
N GLY A 47 -15.51 -10.76 -0.74
CA GLY A 47 -15.79 -10.11 -2.03
C GLY A 47 -16.55 -8.79 -1.92
N SER A 48 -16.55 -8.16 -0.74
CA SER A 48 -17.24 -6.90 -0.47
C SER A 48 -16.25 -5.76 -0.28
N SER A 49 -16.50 -4.62 -0.94
CA SER A 49 -15.64 -3.44 -0.81
C SER A 49 -15.87 -2.74 0.55
N PRO A 50 -14.81 -2.38 1.29
CA PRO A 50 -14.91 -1.57 2.51
C PRO A 50 -15.09 -0.06 2.22
N ILE A 51 -15.02 0.34 0.95
CA ILE A 51 -15.11 1.73 0.48
C ILE A 51 -16.06 1.84 -0.71
N SER A 52 -16.69 3.01 -0.89
CA SER A 52 -17.61 3.26 -1.99
C SER A 52 -16.83 3.68 -3.24
N ASP A 53 -16.61 2.77 -4.18
CA ASP A 53 -15.97 3.04 -5.46
C ASP A 53 -16.48 2.04 -6.52
N PRO A 54 -17.20 2.51 -7.56
CA PRO A 54 -17.85 1.61 -8.51
C PRO A 54 -16.89 0.69 -9.27
N ASP A 55 -15.66 1.12 -9.54
CA ASP A 55 -14.70 0.30 -10.27
C ASP A 55 -14.07 -0.76 -9.36
N ILE A 56 -13.84 -0.44 -8.08
CA ILE A 56 -13.40 -1.42 -7.06
C ILE A 56 -14.47 -2.48 -6.83
N GLU A 57 -15.73 -2.07 -6.69
CA GLU A 57 -16.86 -2.98 -6.54
C GLU A 57 -17.00 -3.90 -7.76
N ARG A 58 -16.84 -3.35 -8.97
CA ARG A 58 -16.83 -4.12 -10.22
C ARG A 58 -15.65 -5.10 -10.28
N PHE A 59 -14.43 -4.67 -9.95
CA PHE A 59 -13.26 -5.53 -9.97
C PHE A 59 -13.38 -6.70 -9.00
N LEU A 60 -13.90 -6.47 -7.78
CA LEU A 60 -14.16 -7.54 -6.80
C LEU A 60 -15.15 -8.58 -7.32
N ALA A 61 -16.14 -8.16 -8.10
CA ALA A 61 -17.20 -9.04 -8.59
C ALA A 61 -16.82 -9.78 -9.88
N GLU A 62 -15.99 -9.19 -10.73
CA GLU A 62 -15.84 -9.62 -12.13
C GLU A 62 -14.42 -10.07 -12.51
N GLU A 63 -13.37 -9.59 -11.83
CA GLU A 63 -11.98 -9.85 -12.23
C GLU A 63 -11.36 -11.00 -11.42
N ASP A 64 -10.59 -11.85 -12.10
CA ASP A 64 -9.77 -12.88 -11.46
C ASP A 64 -8.40 -12.27 -11.11
N LEU A 65 -8.26 -11.79 -9.87
CA LEU A 65 -7.09 -11.08 -9.38
C LEU A 65 -6.24 -12.01 -8.48
N ASP A 66 -4.92 -12.02 -8.69
CA ASP A 66 -3.99 -12.69 -7.78
C ASP A 66 -3.70 -11.77 -6.57
N ILE A 67 -4.69 -11.69 -5.67
CA ILE A 67 -4.66 -10.85 -4.48
C ILE A 67 -5.04 -11.62 -3.22
N THR A 68 -4.22 -11.53 -2.20
CA THR A 68 -4.52 -12.03 -0.85
C THR A 68 -4.72 -10.85 0.10
N TYR A 69 -5.80 -10.88 0.87
CA TYR A 69 -6.06 -9.90 1.93
C TYR A 69 -5.65 -10.46 3.28
N THR A 70 -4.84 -9.73 4.06
CA THR A 70 -4.32 -10.21 5.35
C THR A 70 -4.21 -9.13 6.43
N THR A 71 -4.34 -9.55 7.69
CA THR A 71 -4.02 -8.73 8.87
C THR A 71 -2.63 -9.02 9.40
N SER A 72 -1.89 -9.95 8.79
CA SER A 72 -0.52 -10.32 9.19
C SER A 72 0.52 -9.51 8.38
N PRO A 73 1.30 -8.63 9.02
CA PRO A 73 2.41 -7.95 8.35
C PRO A 73 3.47 -8.93 7.85
N GLU A 74 3.75 -10.00 8.61
CA GLU A 74 4.71 -11.04 8.24
C GLU A 74 4.32 -11.73 6.93
N GLU A 75 3.04 -12.12 6.80
CA GLU A 75 2.51 -12.71 5.58
C GLU A 75 2.60 -11.73 4.41
N ALA A 76 2.28 -10.45 4.65
CA ALA A 76 2.33 -9.43 3.62
C ALA A 76 3.76 -9.19 3.09
N TYR A 77 4.75 -9.07 3.98
CA TYR A 77 6.10 -8.66 3.62
C TYR A 77 6.99 -9.81 3.15
N ALA A 78 6.67 -11.06 3.52
CA ALA A 78 7.52 -12.22 3.22
C ALA A 78 7.75 -12.41 1.70
N GLY A 79 8.98 -12.17 1.25
CA GLY A 79 9.36 -12.32 -0.16
C GLY A 79 8.77 -11.26 -1.10
N ALA A 80 8.21 -10.17 -0.56
CA ALA A 80 7.79 -9.04 -1.37
C ALA A 80 9.01 -8.32 -1.95
N GLU A 81 8.99 -8.06 -3.26
CA GLU A 81 9.99 -7.24 -3.95
C GLU A 81 9.71 -5.75 -3.76
N TYR A 82 8.42 -5.40 -3.73
CA TYR A 82 7.94 -4.04 -3.50
C TYR A 82 6.95 -4.01 -2.35
N VAL A 83 7.04 -2.98 -1.51
CA VAL A 83 6.04 -2.67 -0.47
C VAL A 83 5.48 -1.28 -0.73
N ILE A 84 4.22 -1.20 -1.15
CA ILE A 84 3.50 0.05 -1.34
C ILE A 84 2.89 0.47 0.00
N ILE A 85 3.24 1.67 0.46
CA ILE A 85 2.80 2.20 1.75
C ILE A 85 1.76 3.29 1.49
N ALA A 86 0.49 2.97 1.77
CA ALA A 86 -0.68 3.82 1.59
C ALA A 86 -1.48 3.98 2.89
N THR A 87 -0.77 4.03 4.03
CA THR A 87 -1.38 4.24 5.35
C THR A 87 -1.78 5.70 5.56
N PRO A 88 -2.75 5.99 6.45
CA PRO A 88 -3.22 7.36 6.67
C PRO A 88 -2.10 8.30 7.15
N THR A 89 -2.09 9.51 6.59
CA THR A 89 -1.27 10.64 7.02
C THR A 89 -2.20 11.81 7.26
N ASN A 90 -2.31 12.27 8.50
CA ASN A 90 -3.21 13.36 8.86
C ASN A 90 -2.41 14.66 8.94
N TYR A 91 -2.91 15.71 8.31
CA TYR A 91 -2.38 17.06 8.48
C TYR A 91 -2.99 17.71 9.72
N ASP A 92 -2.15 18.16 10.64
CA ASP A 92 -2.57 18.96 11.79
C ASP A 92 -2.41 20.44 11.43
N GLU A 93 -3.53 21.12 11.24
CA GLU A 93 -3.59 22.55 10.90
C GLU A 93 -3.09 23.47 12.04
N VAL A 94 -3.11 22.99 13.29
CA VAL A 94 -2.66 23.78 14.44
C VAL A 94 -1.14 23.78 14.52
N THR A 95 -0.52 22.62 14.33
CA THR A 95 0.94 22.46 14.39
C THR A 95 1.62 22.64 13.02
N ASN A 96 0.83 22.74 11.94
CA ASN A 96 1.27 22.70 10.54
C ASN A 96 2.20 21.50 10.26
N TYR A 97 1.85 20.34 10.81
CA TYR A 97 2.67 19.13 10.73
C TYR A 97 1.85 17.93 10.22
N PHE A 98 2.47 17.11 9.40
CA PHE A 98 1.89 15.83 9.00
C PHE A 98 2.24 14.76 10.02
N ASP A 99 1.24 14.13 10.61
CA ASP A 99 1.43 12.91 11.35
C ASP A 99 1.77 11.75 10.39
N THR A 100 3.05 11.39 10.38
CA THR A 100 3.61 10.33 9.52
C THR A 100 3.93 9.05 10.30
N ARG A 101 3.46 8.93 11.56
CA ARG A 101 3.77 7.79 12.44
C ARG A 101 3.43 6.44 11.82
N SER A 102 2.30 6.36 11.10
CA SER A 102 1.87 5.12 10.42
C SER A 102 2.88 4.70 9.33
N VAL A 103 3.26 5.64 8.47
CA VAL A 103 4.24 5.44 7.38
C VAL A 103 5.60 5.06 7.97
N GLU A 104 6.06 5.77 9.01
CA GLU A 104 7.30 5.44 9.69
C GLU A 104 7.30 4.04 10.32
N SER A 105 6.17 3.60 10.90
CA SER A 105 6.04 2.27 11.48
C SER A 105 6.22 1.21 10.40
N VAL A 106 5.48 1.33 9.29
CA VAL A 106 5.57 0.36 8.19
C VAL A 106 6.98 0.31 7.60
N ILE A 107 7.63 1.45 7.39
CA ILE A 107 9.02 1.48 6.89
C ILE A 107 9.96 0.74 7.85
N LYS A 108 9.82 0.95 9.17
CA LYS A 108 10.67 0.26 10.16
C LYS A 108 10.40 -1.24 10.20
N ASP A 109 9.14 -1.64 10.12
CA ASP A 109 8.75 -3.05 10.12
C ASP A 109 9.30 -3.77 8.89
N VAL A 110 9.17 -3.17 7.71
CA VAL A 110 9.73 -3.71 6.45
C VAL A 110 11.25 -3.73 6.50
N ALA A 111 11.91 -2.65 6.93
CA ALA A 111 13.37 -2.61 7.04
C ALA A 111 13.92 -3.68 8.00
N HIS A 112 13.14 -4.07 9.02
CA HIS A 112 13.53 -5.14 9.94
C HIS A 112 13.27 -6.55 9.40
N THR A 113 12.15 -6.76 8.70
CA THR A 113 11.66 -8.10 8.32
C THR A 113 12.02 -8.49 6.89
N ASN A 114 12.12 -7.52 5.98
CA ASN A 114 12.48 -7.70 4.58
C ASN A 114 13.28 -6.49 4.07
N PRO A 115 14.55 -6.34 4.49
CA PRO A 115 15.38 -5.16 4.19
C PRO A 115 15.68 -4.96 2.70
N ASP A 116 15.57 -6.02 1.89
CA ASP A 116 15.83 -5.99 0.45
C ASP A 116 14.64 -5.42 -0.36
N ALA A 117 13.45 -5.34 0.24
CA ALA A 117 12.26 -4.83 -0.44
C ALA A 117 12.34 -3.33 -0.70
N VAL A 118 11.91 -2.92 -1.90
CA VAL A 118 11.77 -1.50 -2.24
C VAL A 118 10.44 -0.97 -1.71
N MET A 119 10.52 -0.07 -0.74
CA MET A 119 9.39 0.62 -0.12
C MET A 119 8.98 1.84 -0.94
N ILE A 120 7.75 1.84 -1.44
CA ILE A 120 7.17 2.91 -2.25
C ILE A 120 6.11 3.61 -1.41
N VAL A 121 6.43 4.80 -0.91
CA VAL A 121 5.49 5.63 -0.16
C VAL A 121 4.54 6.30 -1.14
N LYS A 122 3.25 6.01 -1.00
CA LYS A 122 2.14 6.65 -1.70
C LYS A 122 1.42 7.67 -0.83
N SER A 123 1.43 7.47 0.49
CA SER A 123 0.87 8.42 1.46
C SER A 123 1.50 9.81 1.32
N THR A 124 0.68 10.85 1.52
CA THR A 124 1.15 12.23 1.50
C THR A 124 2.11 12.50 2.64
N ILE A 125 3.36 12.85 2.31
CA ILE A 125 4.44 13.07 3.26
C ILE A 125 5.09 14.45 3.09
N PRO A 126 5.67 15.04 4.15
CA PRO A 126 6.40 16.30 4.05
C PRO A 126 7.59 16.22 3.09
N VAL A 127 7.92 17.37 2.49
CA VAL A 127 9.17 17.52 1.73
C VAL A 127 10.36 17.17 2.62
N GLY A 128 11.27 16.35 2.10
CA GLY A 128 12.45 15.88 2.83
C GLY A 128 12.23 14.63 3.68
N PHE A 129 10.99 14.16 3.86
CA PHE A 129 10.70 12.94 4.64
C PHE A 129 11.50 11.73 4.14
N THR A 130 11.47 11.45 2.84
CA THR A 130 12.18 10.31 2.24
C THR A 130 13.69 10.39 2.44
N LEU A 131 14.28 11.58 2.35
CA LEU A 131 15.71 11.76 2.60
C LEU A 131 16.04 11.47 4.08
N GLY A 132 15.29 12.08 5.00
CA GLY A 132 15.53 11.92 6.44
C GLY A 132 15.30 10.49 6.95
N ILE A 133 14.33 9.76 6.41
CA ILE A 133 14.10 8.35 6.80
C ILE A 133 15.20 7.43 6.28
N ARG A 134 15.69 7.65 5.05
CA ARG A 134 16.81 6.90 4.47
C ARG A 134 18.09 7.08 5.28
N GLU A 135 18.40 8.32 5.65
CA GLU A 135 19.55 8.63 6.52
C GLU A 135 19.41 7.98 7.91
N ARG A 136 18.23 8.04 8.53
CA ARG A 136 18.01 7.48 9.87
C ARG A 136 18.08 5.95 9.91
N LEU A 137 17.68 5.28 8.82
CA LEU A 137 17.63 3.82 8.73
C LEU A 137 18.79 3.22 7.94
N ASP A 138 19.72 4.05 7.44
CA ASP A 138 20.86 3.63 6.60
C ASP A 138 20.42 2.73 5.43
N THR A 139 19.42 3.18 4.66
CA THR A 139 18.83 2.43 3.55
C THR A 139 18.57 3.30 2.33
N ASP A 140 18.75 2.73 1.15
CA ASP A 140 18.39 3.35 -0.13
C ASP A 140 17.01 2.91 -0.66
N ASN A 141 16.37 1.95 0.00
CA ASN A 141 15.19 1.25 -0.49
C ASN A 141 13.86 1.97 -0.20
N VAL A 142 13.89 3.25 0.18
CA VAL A 142 12.67 4.06 0.36
C VAL A 142 12.57 5.10 -0.74
N ILE A 143 11.46 5.06 -1.49
CA ILE A 143 11.14 6.04 -2.53
C ILE A 143 9.75 6.61 -2.31
N PHE A 144 9.54 7.87 -2.71
CA PHE A 144 8.23 8.48 -2.76
C PHE A 144 7.71 8.46 -4.19
N SER A 145 6.46 8.04 -4.37
CA SER A 145 5.76 8.13 -5.64
C SER A 145 4.39 8.72 -5.35
N PRO A 146 4.12 9.99 -5.70
CA PRO A 146 2.86 10.63 -5.35
C PRO A 146 1.66 9.89 -5.96
N GLU A 147 0.50 10.10 -5.37
CA GLU A 147 -0.80 9.75 -5.93
C GLU A 147 -1.59 11.02 -6.24
N PHE A 148 -2.53 10.94 -7.20
CA PHE A 148 -3.37 12.06 -7.62
C PHE A 148 -4.82 11.61 -7.84
N LEU A 149 -5.21 10.53 -7.18
CA LEU A 149 -6.51 9.89 -7.40
C LEU A 149 -7.61 10.61 -6.64
N ARG A 150 -8.85 10.42 -7.09
CA ARG A 150 -10.03 10.97 -6.42
C ARG A 150 -10.78 9.88 -5.69
N GLU A 151 -11.26 10.19 -4.48
CA GLU A 151 -12.15 9.30 -3.75
C GLU A 151 -13.41 8.98 -4.58
N GLY A 152 -13.81 7.71 -4.58
CA GLY A 152 -14.92 7.19 -5.39
C GLY A 152 -14.61 6.99 -6.88
N ARG A 153 -13.39 7.29 -7.33
CA ARG A 153 -12.86 7.01 -8.68
C ARG A 153 -11.40 6.54 -8.65
N ALA A 154 -10.98 5.97 -7.54
CA ALA A 154 -9.58 5.74 -7.22
C ALA A 154 -8.92 4.69 -8.13
N LEU A 155 -9.70 3.71 -8.60
CA LEU A 155 -9.22 2.67 -9.52
C LEU A 155 -9.31 3.10 -11.00
N HIS A 156 -10.22 4.01 -11.32
CA HIS A 156 -10.32 4.58 -12.67
C HIS A 156 -9.12 5.48 -12.99
N ASP A 157 -8.77 6.34 -12.05
CA ASP A 157 -7.74 7.36 -12.20
C ASP A 157 -6.32 6.77 -12.17
#